data_AF-A0A257EWU7-F1
#
_entry.id   AF-A0A257EWU7-F1
#
_cell.length_a   1.000
_cell.length_b   1.000
_cell.length_c   1.000
_cell.angle_alpha   90.00
_cell.angle_beta   90.00
_cell.angle_gamma   90.00
#
_symmetry.space_group_name_H-M   'P 1'
#
loop_
_entity.id
_entity.type
_entity.pdbx_description
1 polymer ?
#
loop_
_entity_poly.entity_id
_entity_poly.type
_entity_poly.pdbx_seq_one_letter_code
_entity_poly.pdbx_strand_id
1 'polypeptide(L)'
;MTERFLPDATTAAALLSQAEDQFAQVALELGEAARRAVEGEPGAAKLAAQAARELRDAFRILMSERDRVDKLRTQIAGIAGGHELDFDAARDEIGRRLARLRDAGRGG
;
A
#
# COMPACT_ATOMS: atom_id res chain seq x y z
N MET A 1 12.72 -16.90 15.08
CA MET A 1 11.48 -16.45 15.74
C MET A 1 10.45 -16.36 14.64
N THR A 2 9.44 -17.22 14.73
CA THR A 2 8.51 -17.60 13.65
C THR A 2 7.77 -16.40 13.06
N GLU A 3 7.90 -16.24 11.74
CA GLU A 3 7.04 -15.40 10.92
C GLU A 3 5.58 -15.69 11.25
N ARG A 4 4.90 -14.71 11.80
CA ARG A 4 3.45 -14.79 12.02
C ARG A 4 2.79 -14.48 10.68
N PHE A 5 2.62 -15.54 9.90
CA PHE A 5 1.55 -15.64 8.91
C PHE A 5 0.27 -15.14 9.57
N LEU A 6 -0.25 -14.00 9.11
CA LEU A 6 -1.63 -13.60 9.37
C LEU A 6 -2.41 -14.05 8.14
N PRO A 7 -2.97 -15.28 8.14
CA PRO A 7 -3.98 -15.63 7.18
C PRO A 7 -5.29 -14.95 7.57
N ASP A 8 -6.01 -14.55 6.53
CA ASP A 8 -7.43 -14.19 6.50
C ASP A 8 -7.79 -12.70 6.63
N ALA A 9 -8.71 -12.29 5.75
CA ALA A 9 -9.12 -10.93 5.36
C ALA A 9 -8.20 -10.24 4.32
N THR A 10 -8.77 -9.97 3.14
CA THR A 10 -8.23 -9.25 1.99
C THR A 10 -7.25 -8.14 2.40
N THR A 11 -5.96 -8.28 2.08
CA THR A 11 -4.98 -7.21 2.34
C THR A 11 -5.42 -5.93 1.63
N ALA A 12 -5.07 -4.75 2.17
CA ALA A 12 -5.40 -3.48 1.53
C ALA A 12 -4.94 -3.43 0.04
N ALA A 13 -3.83 -4.09 -0.27
CA ALA A 13 -3.35 -4.25 -1.65
C ALA A 13 -4.26 -5.15 -2.51
N ALA A 14 -4.78 -6.24 -1.96
CA ALA A 14 -5.73 -7.11 -2.68
C ALA A 14 -7.09 -6.42 -2.89
N LEU A 15 -7.58 -5.66 -1.91
CA LEU A 15 -8.78 -4.82 -2.06
C LEU A 15 -8.59 -3.77 -3.16
N LEU A 16 -7.43 -3.12 -3.17
CA LEU A 16 -7.08 -2.11 -4.19
C LEU A 16 -7.03 -2.73 -5.59
N SER A 17 -6.37 -3.89 -5.74
CA SER A 17 -6.31 -4.62 -7.02
C SER A 17 -7.70 -5.01 -7.52
N GLN A 18 -8.55 -5.53 -6.64
CA GLN A 18 -9.93 -5.88 -6.99
C GLN A 18 -10.74 -4.64 -7.44
N ALA A 19 -10.53 -3.50 -6.79
CA ALA A 19 -11.19 -2.26 -7.17
C ALA A 19 -10.69 -1.69 -8.51
N GLU A 20 -9.40 -1.87 -8.83
CA GLU A 20 -8.84 -1.55 -10.16
C GLU A 20 -9.47 -2.41 -11.27
N ASP A 21 -9.66 -3.71 -11.03
CA ASP A 21 -10.32 -4.61 -11.99
C ASP A 21 -11.78 -4.23 -12.21
N GLN A 22 -12.52 -3.94 -11.13
CA GLN A 22 -13.90 -3.47 -11.21
C GLN A 22 -14.01 -2.16 -11.99
N PHE A 23 -13.04 -1.26 -11.81
CA PHE A 23 -13.01 0.00 -12.54
C PHE A 23 -12.83 -0.21 -14.05
N ALA A 24 -11.92 -1.10 -14.45
CA ALA A 24 -11.71 -1.45 -15.85
C ALA A 24 -12.99 -2.02 -16.48
N GLN A 25 -13.70 -2.87 -15.75
CA GLN A 25 -14.97 -3.46 -16.21
C GLN A 25 -16.06 -2.38 -16.44
N VAL A 26 -16.25 -1.48 -15.48
CA VAL A 26 -17.27 -0.40 -15.62
C VAL A 26 -16.89 0.59 -16.73
N ALA A 27 -15.60 0.81 -16.98
CA ALA A 27 -15.16 1.63 -18.10
C ALA A 27 -15.55 1.04 -19.47
N LEU A 28 -15.49 -0.29 -19.61
CA LEU A 28 -15.96 -0.99 -20.81
C LEU A 28 -17.48 -0.84 -20.98
N GLU A 29 -18.25 -1.07 -19.92
CA GLU A 29 -19.72 -0.93 -19.92
C GLU A 29 -20.16 0.49 -20.27
N LEU A 30 -19.44 1.51 -19.77
CA LEU A 30 -19.66 2.90 -20.15
C LEU A 30 -19.42 3.14 -21.64
N GLY A 31 -18.36 2.54 -22.20
CA GLY A 31 -18.08 2.59 -23.64
C GLY A 31 -19.24 2.01 -24.48
N GLU A 32 -19.85 0.93 -24.02
CA GLU A 32 -21.03 0.35 -24.67
C GLU A 32 -22.26 1.25 -24.55
N ALA A 33 -22.52 1.82 -23.37
CA ALA A 33 -23.61 2.76 -23.17
C ALA A 33 -23.45 4.03 -24.02
N ALA A 34 -22.21 4.53 -24.17
CA ALA A 34 -21.91 5.66 -25.04
C ALA A 34 -22.18 5.34 -26.52
N ARG A 35 -21.83 4.14 -26.96
CA ARG A 35 -22.10 3.67 -28.33
C ARG A 35 -23.61 3.66 -28.63
N ARG A 36 -24.40 3.06 -27.74
CA ARG A 36 -25.87 3.02 -27.83
C ARG A 36 -26.51 4.41 -27.85
N ALA A 37 -25.93 5.35 -27.10
CA ALA A 37 -26.34 6.75 -27.14
C ALA A 37 -26.09 7.41 -28.51
N VAL A 38 -24.94 7.13 -29.14
CA VAL A 38 -24.62 7.60 -30.50
C VAL A 38 -25.57 6.99 -31.54
N GLU A 39 -25.98 5.74 -31.35
CA GLU A 39 -26.95 5.04 -32.20
C GLU A 39 -28.40 5.55 -32.04
N GLY A 40 -28.63 6.49 -31.12
CA GLY A 40 -29.93 7.14 -30.93
C GLY A 40 -30.91 6.35 -30.06
N GLU A 41 -30.44 5.37 -29.28
CA GLU A 41 -31.31 4.62 -28.37
C GLU A 41 -31.94 5.56 -27.33
N PRO A 42 -33.28 5.57 -27.18
CA PRO A 42 -33.97 6.48 -26.26
C PRO A 42 -33.49 6.29 -24.81
N GLY A 43 -33.02 7.37 -24.19
CA GLY A 43 -32.56 7.35 -22.79
C GLY A 43 -31.12 6.87 -22.57
N ALA A 44 -30.47 6.28 -23.57
CA ALA A 44 -29.08 5.80 -23.46
C ALA A 44 -28.08 6.93 -23.17
N ALA A 45 -28.27 8.12 -23.75
CA ALA A 45 -27.42 9.28 -23.49
C ALA A 45 -27.45 9.73 -22.01
N LYS A 46 -28.63 9.71 -21.38
CA LYS A 46 -28.78 10.08 -19.97
C LYS A 46 -28.12 9.04 -19.06
N LEU A 47 -28.32 7.76 -19.36
CA LEU A 47 -27.71 6.64 -18.64
C LEU A 47 -26.18 6.68 -18.75
N ALA A 48 -25.64 6.86 -19.96
CA ALA A 48 -24.20 6.99 -20.19
C ALA A 48 -23.61 8.19 -19.43
N ALA A 49 -24.28 9.34 -19.45
CA ALA A 49 -23.82 10.52 -18.72
C ALA A 49 -23.81 10.32 -17.18
N GLN A 50 -24.78 9.57 -16.64
CA GLN A 50 -24.83 9.21 -15.23
C GLN A 50 -23.71 8.23 -14.87
N ALA A 51 -23.59 7.13 -15.59
CA ALA A 51 -22.53 6.14 -15.39
C ALA A 51 -21.12 6.77 -15.49
N ALA A 52 -20.91 7.70 -16.43
CA ALA A 52 -19.65 8.43 -16.55
C ALA A 52 -19.33 9.32 -15.34
N ARG A 53 -20.34 9.89 -14.67
CA ARG A 53 -20.13 10.68 -13.45
C ARG A 53 -19.76 9.77 -12.28
N GLU A 54 -20.56 8.74 -12.05
CA GLU A 54 -20.34 7.76 -10.97
C GLU A 54 -18.96 7.10 -11.09
N LEU A 55 -18.56 6.71 -12.31
CA LEU A 55 -17.24 6.17 -12.57
C LEU A 55 -16.12 7.16 -12.23
N ARG A 56 -16.22 8.43 -12.65
CA ARG A 56 -15.20 9.45 -12.30
C ARG A 56 -15.07 9.67 -10.80
N ASP A 57 -16.18 9.64 -10.07
CA ASP A 57 -16.15 9.84 -8.62
C ASP A 57 -15.54 8.62 -7.91
N ALA A 58 -15.89 7.40 -8.33
CA ALA A 58 -15.24 6.18 -7.86
C ALA A 58 -13.73 6.18 -8.16
N PHE A 59 -13.32 6.63 -9.35
CA PHE A 59 -11.91 6.72 -9.73
C PHE A 59 -11.09 7.61 -8.78
N ARG A 60 -11.65 8.77 -8.42
CA ARG A 60 -10.96 9.72 -7.51
C ARG A 60 -10.72 9.09 -6.14
N ILE A 61 -11.69 8.34 -5.63
CA ILE A 61 -11.55 7.63 -4.36
C ILE A 61 -10.45 6.56 -4.47
N LEU A 62 -10.49 5.76 -5.54
CA LEU A 62 -9.50 4.71 -5.79
C LEU A 62 -8.07 5.26 -5.83
N MET A 63 -7.85 6.33 -6.58
CA MET A 63 -6.54 6.98 -6.67
C MET A 63 -6.07 7.52 -5.31
N SER A 64 -6.99 8.07 -4.49
CA SER A 64 -6.65 8.52 -3.15
C SER A 64 -6.22 7.35 -2.24
N GLU A 65 -6.88 6.20 -2.33
CA GLU A 65 -6.50 5.02 -1.54
C GLU A 65 -5.16 4.43 -2.02
N ARG A 66 -4.91 4.42 -3.33
CA ARG A 66 -3.61 4.02 -3.89
C ARG A 66 -2.46 4.85 -3.33
N ASP A 67 -2.61 6.17 -3.33
CA ASP A 67 -1.60 7.08 -2.74
C ASP A 67 -1.37 6.80 -1.25
N ARG A 68 -2.42 6.44 -0.50
CA ARG A 68 -2.30 6.07 0.92
C ARG A 68 -1.56 4.76 1.11
N VAL A 69 -1.88 3.74 0.32
CA VAL A 69 -1.19 2.43 0.35
C VAL A 69 0.29 2.59 0.01
N ASP A 70 0.63 3.39 -1.00
CA ASP A 70 2.02 3.60 -1.39
C ASP A 70 2.81 4.41 -0.34
N LYS A 71 2.17 5.38 0.31
CA LYS A 71 2.74 6.07 1.49
C LYS A 71 2.98 5.12 2.65
N LEU A 72 2.01 4.26 2.99
CA LEU A 72 2.15 3.28 4.06
C LEU A 72 3.29 2.29 3.76
N ARG A 73 3.39 1.80 2.52
CA ARG A 73 4.50 0.95 2.07
C ARG A 73 5.85 1.64 2.27
N THR A 74 5.95 2.90 1.85
CA THR A 74 7.19 3.68 1.98
C THR A 74 7.54 3.93 3.45
N GLN A 75 6.57 4.20 4.31
CA GLN A 75 6.79 4.38 5.75
C GLN A 75 7.28 3.08 6.41
N ILE A 76 6.66 1.94 6.10
CA ILE A 76 7.09 0.63 6.60
C ILE A 76 8.52 0.32 6.13
N ALA A 77 8.80 0.55 4.85
CA ALA A 77 10.14 0.35 4.29
C ALA A 77 11.18 1.32 4.90
N GLY A 78 10.81 2.58 5.16
CA GLY A 78 11.66 3.57 5.82
C GLY A 78 11.92 3.27 7.29
N ILE A 79 10.95 2.68 8.00
CA ILE A 79 11.13 2.14 9.36
C ILE A 79 12.10 0.95 9.33
N ALA A 80 12.03 0.10 8.31
CA ALA A 80 12.94 -1.04 8.16
C ALA A 80 14.35 -0.65 7.65
N GLY A 81 14.47 0.42 6.84
CA GLY A 81 15.71 0.80 6.16
C GLY A 81 16.47 1.98 6.77
N GLY A 82 15.96 2.64 7.82
CA GLY A 82 16.53 3.88 8.34
C GLY A 82 17.79 3.72 9.19
N HIS A 83 17.88 2.67 10.00
CA HIS A 83 19.05 2.37 10.84
C HIS A 83 19.08 0.87 11.14
N GLU A 84 19.81 0.09 10.35
CA GLU A 84 20.23 -1.23 10.83
C GLU A 84 21.17 -0.99 12.02
N LEU A 85 20.70 -1.33 13.22
CA LEU A 85 21.58 -1.43 14.38
C LEU A 85 22.58 -2.55 14.10
N ASP A 86 23.83 -2.20 13.88
CA ASP A 86 24.92 -3.18 13.84
C ASP A 86 25.12 -3.75 15.24
N PHE A 87 24.41 -4.84 15.52
CA PHE A 87 24.47 -5.54 16.80
C PHE A 87 25.83 -6.18 17.05
N ASP A 88 26.61 -6.45 16.00
CA ASP A 88 27.94 -7.01 16.13
C ASP A 88 28.93 -5.93 16.57
N ALA A 89 28.95 -4.78 15.92
CA ALA A 89 29.73 -3.62 16.36
C ALA A 89 29.34 -3.13 17.76
N ALA A 90 28.03 -3.14 18.08
CA ALA A 90 27.55 -2.80 19.41
C ALA A 90 28.04 -3.81 20.47
N ARG A 91 28.02 -5.12 20.16
CA ARG A 91 28.51 -6.16 21.06
C ARG A 91 30.01 -6.03 21.31
N ASP A 92 30.78 -5.74 20.27
CA ASP A 92 32.22 -5.51 20.39
C ASP A 92 32.54 -4.31 21.28
N GLU A 93 31.81 -3.21 21.11
CA GLU A 93 32.00 -2.02 21.94
C GLU A 93 31.64 -2.26 23.41
N ILE A 94 30.55 -2.97 23.68
CA ILE A 94 30.18 -3.38 25.05
C ILE A 94 31.28 -4.27 25.65
N GLY A 95 31.77 -5.26 24.89
CA GLY A 95 32.84 -6.16 25.34
C GLY A 95 34.11 -5.41 25.73
N ARG A 96 34.55 -4.44 24.90
CA ARG A 96 35.70 -3.57 25.21
C ARG A 96 35.50 -2.77 26.50
N ARG A 97 34.32 -2.18 26.69
CA ARG A 97 34.01 -1.40 27.92
C ARG A 97 34.03 -2.28 29.15
N LEU A 98 33.46 -3.49 29.08
CA LEU A 98 33.47 -4.44 30.18
C LEU A 98 34.89 -4.92 30.52
N ALA A 99 35.74 -5.13 29.52
CA ALA A 99 37.15 -5.47 29.74
C ALA A 99 37.88 -4.36 30.51
N ARG A 100 37.73 -3.10 30.07
CA ARG A 100 38.32 -1.94 30.78
C ARG A 100 37.84 -1.83 32.24
N LEU A 101 36.55 -2.08 32.50
CA LEU A 101 36.01 -2.07 33.86
C LEU A 101 36.59 -3.19 34.73
N ARG A 102 36.81 -4.38 34.16
CA ARG A 102 37.46 -5.50 34.87
C ARG A 102 38.92 -5.21 35.19
N ASP A 103 39.65 -4.61 34.25
CA ASP A 103 41.05 -4.24 34.43
C ASP A 103 41.20 -3.17 35.51
N ALA A 104 40.31 -2.16 35.51
CA ALA A 104 40.26 -1.14 36.56
C ALA A 104 39.95 -1.72 37.95
N GLY A 105 39.14 -2.78 38.04
CA GLY A 105 38.82 -3.46 39.30
C GLY A 105 39.90 -4.42 39.83
N ARG A 106 40.91 -4.77 39.02
CA ARG A 106 42.01 -5.67 39.42
C ARG A 106 43.31 -4.95 39.80
N GLY A 107 43.37 -3.62 39.68
CA GLY A 107 44.53 -2.79 40.01
C GLY A 107 44.56 -2.22 41.43
N GLY A 108 43.90 -2.87 42.40
CA GLY A 108 43.90 -2.50 43.81
C GLY A 108 44.94 -3.28 44.62
#